data_AF-A0A8S7IJW7-F1
#
_entry.id   AF-A0A8S7IJW7-F1
#
_cell.length_a   1.000
_cell.length_b   1.000
_cell.length_c   1.000
_cell.angle_alpha   90.00
_cell.angle_beta   90.00
_cell.angle_gamma   90.00
#
_symmetry.space_group_name_H-M   'P 1'
#
loop_
_entity.id
_entity.type
_entity.pdbx_description
1 polymer ?
#
loop_
_entity_poly.entity_id
_entity_poly.type
_entity_poly.pdbx_seq_one_letter_code
_entity_poly.pdbx_strand_id
1 'polypeptide(L)'
;MSLRTINTNIKNTSRITAIRGDLHYPPVIDNGDIITCFPNLIPGEISRFRNSLNAKINADQHRKKQQGKRTYATSVCIIWAKEYTQSFKYHYHVCFF
;
A
#
# COMPACT_ATOMS: atom_id res chain seq x y z
N MET A 1 2.29 -8.38 -12.88
CA MET A 1 0.91 -8.81 -12.55
C MET A 1 0.12 -8.88 -13.84
N SER A 2 -0.53 -10.00 -14.17
CA SER A 2 -1.21 -10.18 -15.47
C SER A 2 -2.59 -9.55 -15.47
N LEU A 3 -3.00 -8.94 -16.58
CA LEU A 3 -4.37 -8.46 -16.85
C LEU A 3 -5.43 -9.51 -16.53
N ARG A 4 -5.10 -10.80 -16.68
CA ARG A 4 -6.01 -11.92 -16.35
C ARG A 4 -6.37 -11.95 -14.86
N THR A 5 -5.38 -11.78 -13.97
CA THR A 5 -5.61 -11.82 -12.51
C THR A 5 -6.50 -10.68 -12.05
N ILE A 6 -6.34 -9.50 -12.65
CA ILE A 6 -7.17 -8.32 -12.36
C ILE A 6 -8.60 -8.58 -12.83
N ASN A 7 -8.80 -9.04 -14.07
CA ASN A 7 -10.12 -9.32 -14.62
C ASN A 7 -10.87 -10.43 -13.85
N THR A 8 -10.18 -11.46 -13.37
CA THR A 8 -10.81 -12.52 -12.56
C THR A 8 -11.26 -11.98 -11.20
N ASN A 9 -10.46 -11.16 -10.52
CA ASN A 9 -10.85 -10.56 -9.25
C ASN A 9 -12.03 -9.59 -9.41
N ILE A 10 -12.02 -8.80 -10.50
CA ILE A 10 -13.11 -7.87 -10.81
C ILE A 10 -14.42 -8.61 -11.04
N LYS A 11 -14.39 -9.73 -11.78
CA LYS A 11 -15.59 -10.52 -12.08
C LYS A 11 -16.17 -11.25 -10.86
N ASN A 12 -15.34 -11.64 -9.90
CA ASN A 12 -15.76 -12.45 -8.75
C ASN A 12 -16.20 -11.64 -7.53
N THR A 13 -16.09 -10.31 -7.56
CA THR A 13 -16.41 -9.45 -6.42
C THR A 13 -17.52 -8.47 -6.83
N SER A 14 -18.65 -8.46 -6.10
CA SER A 14 -19.76 -7.56 -6.45
C SER A 14 -19.51 -6.10 -6.07
N ARG A 15 -18.47 -5.83 -5.28
CA ARG A 15 -18.07 -4.50 -4.82
C ARG A 15 -16.55 -4.42 -4.80
N ILE A 16 -16.01 -3.43 -5.51
CA ILE A 16 -14.59 -3.14 -5.59
C ILE A 16 -14.41 -1.70 -5.11
N THR A 17 -13.46 -1.48 -4.21
CA THR A 17 -13.09 -0.13 -3.77
C THR A 17 -11.65 0.10 -4.16
N ALA A 18 -11.42 0.96 -5.13
CA ALA A 18 -10.07 1.35 -5.53
C ALA A 18 -9.65 2.61 -4.77
N ILE A 19 -8.50 2.55 -4.11
CA ILE A 19 -7.88 3.69 -3.44
C ILE A 19 -6.49 3.87 -4.02
N ARG A 20 -6.20 5.08 -4.47
CA ARG A 20 -4.86 5.50 -4.88
C ARG A 20 -4.18 6.23 -3.72
N GLY A 21 -2.90 5.91 -3.51
CA GLY A 21 -2.01 6.65 -2.62
C GLY A 21 -0.67 6.86 -3.28
N ASP A 22 -0.08 8.03 -3.05
CA ASP A 22 1.22 8.39 -3.59
C ASP A 22 2.25 8.35 -2.43
N LEU A 23 3.14 7.36 -2.48
CA LEU A 23 4.17 7.16 -1.46
C LEU A 23 5.41 7.97 -1.81
N HIS A 24 5.72 8.95 -0.98
CA HIS A 24 6.89 9.81 -1.13
C HIS A 24 7.96 9.44 -0.12
N TYR A 25 9.22 9.46 -0.55
CA TYR A 25 10.32 9.48 0.42
C TYR A 25 10.29 10.80 1.20
N PRO A 26 10.60 10.77 2.51
CA PRO A 26 10.66 11.99 3.29
C PRO A 26 11.70 12.93 2.68
N PRO A 27 11.39 14.23 2.54
CA PRO A 27 12.39 15.20 2.11
C PRO A 27 13.48 15.26 3.17
N VAL A 28 14.75 15.15 2.75
CA VAL A 28 15.89 15.52 3.60
C VAL A 28 15.91 17.04 3.61
N ILE A 29 15.43 17.65 4.70
CA ILE A 29 15.47 19.09 4.90
C ILE A 29 16.69 19.34 5.79
N ASP A 30 17.77 19.85 5.19
CA ASP A 30 19.02 20.16 5.90
C ASP A 30 18.89 21.50 6.64
N ASN A 31 18.16 21.50 7.76
CA ASN A 31 17.98 22.66 8.63
C ASN A 31 18.81 22.56 9.92
N GLY A 32 19.80 21.66 9.99
CA GLY A 32 20.56 21.39 11.21
C GLY A 32 19.86 20.41 12.19
N ASP A 33 18.63 19.99 11.89
CA ASP A 33 17.94 18.90 12.58
C ASP A 33 18.25 17.55 11.91
N ILE A 34 18.77 16.60 12.69
CA ILE A 34 19.05 15.24 12.19
C ILE A 34 17.74 14.46 12.08
N ILE A 35 17.52 13.82 10.93
CA ILE A 35 16.38 12.91 10.73
C ILE A 35 16.43 11.81 11.79
N THR A 36 15.40 11.69 12.62
CA THR A 36 15.36 10.68 13.71
C THR A 36 15.15 9.26 13.21
N CYS A 37 14.75 9.09 11.94
CA CYS A 37 14.55 7.79 11.31
C CYS A 37 14.99 7.81 9.85
N PHE A 38 16.05 7.07 9.55
CA PHE A 38 16.45 6.83 8.16
C PHE A 38 15.44 5.87 7.50
N PRO A 39 14.90 6.20 6.32
CA PRO A 39 14.05 5.28 5.61
C PRO A 39 14.83 4.01 5.28
N ASN A 40 14.19 2.85 5.40
CA ASN A 40 14.79 1.60 4.97
C ASN A 40 14.88 1.59 3.42
N LEU A 41 16.07 1.84 2.90
CA LEU A 41 16.40 1.88 1.47
C LEU A 41 16.72 0.50 0.87
N ILE A 42 16.61 -0.58 1.65
CA ILE A 42 16.79 -1.94 1.13
C ILE A 42 15.66 -2.21 0.13
N PRO A 43 15.95 -2.77 -1.06
CA PRO A 43 14.92 -3.13 -2.04
C PRO A 43 13.76 -3.91 -1.40
N GLY A 44 12.54 -3.67 -1.88
CA GLY A 44 11.33 -4.37 -1.41
C GLY A 44 10.39 -3.49 -0.58
N GLU A 45 10.46 -2.18 -0.76
CA GLU A 45 9.62 -1.15 -0.14
C GLU A 45 8.14 -1.45 -0.35
N ILE A 46 7.75 -1.79 -1.59
CA ILE A 46 6.37 -2.14 -1.91
C ILE A 46 5.93 -3.45 -1.23
N SER A 47 6.82 -4.43 -1.12
CA SER A 47 6.52 -5.67 -0.39
C SER A 47 6.31 -5.41 1.09
N ARG A 48 7.16 -4.57 1.71
CA ARG A 48 6.98 -4.13 3.11
C ARG A 48 5.69 -3.35 3.30
N PHE A 49 5.37 -2.44 2.39
CA PHE A 49 4.12 -1.70 2.39
C PHE A 49 2.91 -2.64 2.30
N ARG A 50 2.91 -3.59 1.35
CA ARG A 50 1.87 -4.60 1.17
C ARG A 50 1.67 -5.43 2.44
N ASN A 51 2.76 -5.91 3.04
CA ASN A 51 2.70 -6.71 4.26
C ASN A 51 2.11 -5.90 5.43
N SER A 52 2.54 -4.64 5.59
CA SER A 52 2.00 -3.75 6.62
C SER A 52 0.51 -3.47 6.41
N LEU A 53 0.07 -3.23 5.16
CA LEU A 53 -1.34 -3.02 4.84
C LEU A 53 -2.19 -4.25 5.16
N ASN A 54 -1.75 -5.44 4.74
CA ASN A 54 -2.43 -6.70 5.05
C ASN A 54 -2.54 -6.94 6.56
N ALA A 55 -1.46 -6.67 7.32
CA ALA A 55 -1.47 -6.80 8.78
C ALA A 55 -2.52 -5.88 9.43
N LYS A 56 -2.62 -4.62 8.98
CA LYS A 56 -3.62 -3.66 9.48
C LYS A 56 -5.04 -4.11 9.15
N ILE A 57 -5.30 -4.61 7.94
CA ILE A 57 -6.61 -5.14 7.55
C ILE A 57 -6.98 -6.34 8.40
N ASN A 58 -6.06 -7.29 8.59
CA ASN A 58 -6.30 -8.46 9.43
C ASN A 58 -6.61 -8.08 10.89
N ALA A 59 -5.87 -7.12 11.45
CA ALA A 59 -6.12 -6.62 12.80
C ALA A 59 -7.50 -5.94 12.92
N ASP A 60 -7.89 -5.13 11.93
CA ASP A 60 -9.22 -4.50 11.90
C ASP A 60 -10.35 -5.52 11.77
N GLN A 61 -10.20 -6.51 10.88
CA GLN A 61 -11.15 -7.60 10.71
C GLN A 61 -11.29 -8.43 12.00
N HIS A 62 -10.18 -8.75 12.65
CA HIS A 62 -10.18 -9.44 13.94
C HIS A 62 -10.95 -8.62 15.01
N ARG A 63 -10.62 -7.33 15.16
CA ARG A 63 -11.32 -6.43 16.09
C ARG A 63 -12.82 -6.33 15.81
N LYS A 64 -13.23 -6.24 14.55
CA LYS A 64 -14.65 -6.21 14.15
C LYS A 64 -15.38 -7.50 14.51
N LYS A 65 -14.76 -8.67 14.28
CA LYS A 65 -15.31 -9.97 14.69
C LYS A 65 -15.51 -10.05 16.21
N GLN A 66 -14.53 -9.61 16.99
CA GLN A 66 -14.64 -9.58 18.46
C GLN A 66 -15.78 -8.66 18.96
N GLN A 67 -16.14 -7.64 18.17
CA GLN A 67 -17.29 -6.75 18.46
C GLN A 67 -18.63 -7.29 17.94
N GLY A 68 -18.68 -8.52 17.41
CA GLY A 68 -19.89 -9.08 16.80
C GLY A 68 -20.31 -8.40 15.49
N LYS A 69 -19.44 -7.57 14.88
CA LYS A 69 -19.73 -6.87 13.63
C LYS A 69 -19.55 -7.80 12.45
N ARG A 70 -20.41 -7.66 11.44
CA ARG A 70 -20.28 -8.41 10.19
C ARG A 70 -18.98 -8.05 9.47
N THR A 71 -18.20 -9.08 9.13
CA THR A 71 -16.94 -8.97 8.39
C THR A 71 -17.01 -9.77 7.09
N TYR A 72 -16.40 -9.24 6.03
CA TYR A 72 -16.24 -9.93 4.75
C TYR A 72 -14.76 -10.19 4.49
N ALA A 73 -14.45 -11.36 3.91
CA ALA A 73 -13.11 -11.65 3.42
C ALA A 73 -12.70 -10.55 2.43
N THR A 74 -11.57 -9.91 2.69
CA THR A 74 -11.05 -8.79 1.89
C THR A 74 -9.72 -9.23 1.30
N SER A 75 -9.68 -9.34 -0.03
CA SER A 75 -8.45 -9.58 -0.77
C SER A 75 -7.95 -8.25 -1.30
N VAL A 76 -6.66 -7.93 -1.09
CA VAL A 76 -6.07 -6.70 -1.60
C VAL A 76 -5.15 -7.00 -2.77
N CYS A 77 -5.52 -6.49 -3.95
CA CYS A 77 -4.65 -6.35 -5.10
C CYS A 77 -3.88 -5.03 -4.98
N ILE A 78 -2.60 -5.02 -5.33
CA ILE A 78 -1.79 -3.80 -5.38
C ILE A 78 -1.15 -3.70 -6.75
N ILE A 79 -1.41 -2.59 -7.43
CA ILE A 79 -0.70 -2.16 -8.63
C ILE A 79 0.13 -0.94 -8.24
N TRP A 80 1.37 -0.89 -8.70
CA TRP A 80 2.26 0.22 -8.38
C TRP A 80 3.14 0.58 -9.58
N ALA A 81 3.50 1.85 -9.65
CA ALA A 81 4.49 2.38 -10.58
C ALA A 81 5.51 3.18 -9.78
N LYS A 82 6.80 3.01 -10.11
CA LYS A 82 7.88 3.84 -9.58
C LYS A 82 8.20 4.89 -10.64
N GLU A 83 8.09 6.16 -10.27
CA GLU A 83 8.44 7.27 -11.16
C GLU A 83 9.78 7.89 -10.75
N TYR A 84 10.53 8.32 -11.76
CA TYR A 84 11.79 9.03 -11.62
C TYR A 84 11.57 10.47 -12.04
N THR A 85 11.57 11.39 -11.08
CA THR A 85 11.56 12.82 -11.39
C THR A 85 12.98 13.30 -11.66
N GLN A 86 13.12 14.34 -12.50
CA GLN A 86 14.42 15.02 -12.72
C GLN A 86 15.03 15.57 -11.41
N SER A 87 14.21 15.76 -10.39
CA SER A 87 14.61 16.18 -9.03
C SER A 87 15.19 15.07 -8.15
N PHE A 88 15.50 13.88 -8.67
CA PHE A 88 16.01 12.71 -7.91
C PHE A 88 15.13 12.26 -6.74
N LYS A 89 13.89 12.76 -6.65
CA LYS A 89 12.90 12.31 -5.67
C LYS A 89 12.15 11.13 -6.27
N TYR A 90 12.29 9.98 -5.64
CA TYR A 90 11.51 8.80 -5.99
C TYR A 90 10.12 8.90 -5.35
N HIS A 91 9.09 8.58 -6.12
CA HIS A 91 7.76 8.37 -5.57
C HIS A 91 7.13 7.14 -6.22
N TYR A 92 6.27 6.49 -5.45
CA TYR A 92 5.49 5.35 -5.92
C TYR A 92 4.03 5.75 -5.99
N HIS A 93 3.44 5.63 -7.17
CA HIS A 93 1.99 5.64 -7.32
C HIS A 93 1.50 4.24 -7.00
N VAL A 94 0.67 4.10 -5.98
CA VAL A 94 0.12 2.81 -5.57
C VAL A 94 -1.39 2.87 -5.66
N CYS A 95 -1.99 1.92 -6.36
CA CYS A 95 -3.43 1.70 -6.40
C CYS A 95 -3.74 0.34 -5.78
N PHE A 96 -4.66 0.30 -4.82
CA PHE A 96 -5.09 -0.93 -4.18
C PHE A 96 -6.61 -1.08 -4.22
N PHE A 97 -7.06 -2.30 -4.47
CA PHE A 97 -8.47 -2.66 -4.65
C PHE A 97 -8.75 -4.13 -4.32
#